data_AF-A0A6G9FFP7-F1
#
_entry.id   AF-A0A6G9FFP7-F1
#
_cell.length_a   1.000
_cell.length_b   1.000
_cell.length_c   1.000
_cell.angle_alpha   90.00
_cell.angle_beta   90.00
_cell.angle_gamma   90.00
#
_symmetry.space_group_name_H-M   'P 1'
#
loop_
_entity.id
_entity.type
_entity.pdbx_description
1 polymer ?
#
loop_
_entity_poly.entity_id
_entity_poly.type
_entity_poly.pdbx_seq_one_letter_code
_entity_poly.pdbx_strand_id
1 'polypeptide(L)'
;MRAKTGEIPALGAVCALLLTTAACTSGDDGPGRSQGAPPSGTSTAPGTPTDGGKGGGPGGDASVPLTAPELERAALTTKDLTGFQVSTGKSALAASGQPTADKARCRPLADAMGAAPDGHARHTVDRGLGSLDDLGLAISASLSSYSETDAKKLMDGLEAALDACGGGFEATLDGRGAS
;
A
#
# COMPACT_ATOMS: atom_id res chain seq x y z
N MET A 1 -2.18 49.19 19.12
CA MET A 1 -3.47 48.85 19.77
C MET A 1 -3.31 47.49 20.42
N ARG A 2 -3.56 47.40 21.73
CA ARG A 2 -3.46 46.19 22.56
C ARG A 2 -4.80 45.46 22.57
N ALA A 3 -4.79 44.16 22.36
CA ALA A 3 -5.80 43.22 22.86
C ALA A 3 -5.23 41.80 22.76
N LYS A 4 -5.52 40.84 23.63
CA LYS A 4 -5.81 40.77 25.07
C LYS A 4 -5.67 39.27 25.35
N THR A 5 -4.74 38.90 26.21
CA THR A 5 -4.51 37.51 26.64
C THR A 5 -5.77 36.96 27.30
N GLY A 6 -6.18 35.75 26.94
CA GLY A 6 -7.25 34.99 27.59
C GLY A 6 -6.72 33.62 27.97
N GLU A 7 -6.70 33.34 29.27
CA GLU A 7 -6.29 32.09 29.89
C GLU A 7 -7.44 31.05 29.94
N ILE A 8 -7.08 29.80 29.61
CA ILE A 8 -7.44 28.43 30.12
C ILE A 8 -8.76 28.22 30.94
N PRO A 9 -9.40 27.04 30.81
CA PRO A 9 -9.12 25.99 31.80
C PRO A 9 -8.99 24.55 31.24
N ALA A 10 -8.16 23.77 31.93
CA ALA A 10 -7.95 22.35 31.77
C ALA A 10 -9.00 21.52 32.53
N LEU A 11 -9.58 20.53 31.86
CA LEU A 11 -10.20 19.31 32.40
C LEU A 11 -9.95 18.24 31.33
N GLY A 12 -9.30 17.10 31.53
CA GLY A 12 -9.31 16.22 32.69
C GLY A 12 -10.27 15.06 32.40
N ALA A 13 -9.81 14.00 31.71
CA ALA A 13 -10.42 12.65 31.77
C ALA A 13 -9.54 11.62 31.04
N VAL A 14 -8.79 10.87 31.85
CA VAL A 14 -8.16 9.59 31.51
C VAL A 14 -9.26 8.54 31.34
N CYS A 15 -9.35 7.87 30.20
CA CYS A 15 -10.12 6.63 30.06
C CYS A 15 -9.23 5.54 29.45
N ALA A 16 -9.20 4.44 30.19
CA ALA A 16 -8.32 3.30 30.08
C ALA A 16 -8.48 2.46 28.81
N LEU A 17 -7.32 1.97 28.36
CA LEU A 17 -7.04 0.66 27.76
C LEU A 17 -8.16 -0.38 27.86
N LEU A 18 -8.61 -0.86 26.69
CA LEU A 18 -9.03 -2.25 26.50
C LEU A 18 -8.33 -2.79 25.24
N LEU A 19 -7.20 -3.46 25.49
CA LEU A 19 -6.50 -4.31 24.54
C LEU A 19 -7.31 -5.62 24.39
N THR A 20 -8.06 -5.76 23.30
CA THR A 20 -8.55 -7.09 22.88
C THR A 20 -7.54 -7.69 21.92
N THR A 21 -6.72 -8.60 22.43
CA THR A 21 -5.89 -9.50 21.64
C THR A 21 -6.80 -10.43 20.84
N ALA A 22 -6.91 -10.19 19.53
CA ALA A 22 -7.44 -11.18 18.60
C ALA A 22 -6.41 -12.32 18.53
N ALA A 23 -6.72 -13.44 19.16
CA ALA A 23 -5.99 -14.68 18.99
C ALA A 23 -6.29 -15.19 17.58
N CYS A 24 -5.28 -15.13 16.70
CA CYS A 24 -5.25 -15.90 15.46
C CYS A 24 -5.24 -17.39 15.84
N THR A 25 -6.42 -18.03 15.82
CA THR A 25 -6.53 -19.47 15.97
C THR A 25 -6.06 -20.13 14.67
N SER A 26 -4.84 -20.66 14.70
CA SER A 26 -4.30 -21.56 13.71
C SER A 26 -5.11 -22.86 13.73
N GLY A 27 -5.92 -23.09 12.69
CA GLY A 27 -6.55 -24.38 12.40
C GLY A 27 -5.73 -25.11 11.35
N ASP A 28 -4.97 -26.11 11.80
CA ASP A 28 -4.27 -27.10 10.98
C ASP A 28 -5.23 -28.29 10.79
N ASP A 29 -5.60 -28.62 9.55
CA ASP A 29 -6.22 -29.90 9.23
C ASP A 29 -5.66 -30.42 7.89
N GLY A 30 -5.02 -31.58 7.99
CA GLY A 30 -4.26 -32.25 6.96
C GLY A 30 -5.06 -32.98 5.86
N PRO A 31 -4.42 -33.91 5.13
CA PRO A 31 -4.53 -33.98 3.67
C PRO A 31 -5.56 -35.00 3.16
N GLY A 32 -6.34 -34.58 2.15
CA GLY A 32 -7.18 -35.47 1.35
C GLY A 32 -6.58 -35.69 -0.05
N ARG A 33 -5.94 -36.86 -0.25
CA ARG A 33 -5.59 -37.37 -1.59
C ARG A 33 -6.84 -37.70 -2.38
N SER A 34 -6.90 -37.31 -3.66
CA SER A 34 -7.58 -38.09 -4.70
C SER A 34 -6.97 -37.79 -6.07
N GLN A 35 -6.40 -38.84 -6.66
CA GLN A 35 -5.94 -38.91 -8.05
C GLN A 35 -7.16 -39.04 -8.99
N GLY A 36 -7.12 -38.40 -10.15
CA GLY A 36 -8.06 -38.60 -11.24
C GLY A 36 -7.54 -37.97 -12.53
N ALA A 37 -7.36 -38.80 -13.56
CA ALA A 37 -6.68 -38.55 -14.83
C ALA A 37 -7.38 -37.53 -15.77
N PRO A 38 -6.73 -37.07 -16.86
CA PRO A 38 -7.18 -35.92 -17.66
C PRO A 38 -8.12 -36.34 -18.82
N PRO A 39 -8.92 -35.42 -19.35
CA PRO A 39 -9.41 -35.53 -20.71
C PRO A 39 -8.75 -34.50 -21.66
N SER A 40 -8.09 -35.03 -22.68
CA SER A 40 -7.91 -34.37 -23.98
C SER A 40 -9.27 -34.24 -24.68
N GLY A 41 -9.55 -33.09 -25.31
CA GLY A 41 -10.72 -32.92 -26.17
C GLY A 41 -10.85 -31.50 -26.73
N THR A 42 -10.72 -31.40 -28.06
CA THR A 42 -10.71 -30.18 -28.89
C THR A 42 -12.12 -29.73 -29.32
N SER A 43 -12.21 -28.44 -29.71
CA SER A 43 -13.16 -27.80 -30.67
C SER A 43 -14.34 -26.95 -30.15
N THR A 44 -14.20 -25.61 -30.28
CA THR A 44 -14.93 -24.65 -31.18
C THR A 44 -16.45 -24.87 -31.39
N ALA A 45 -17.42 -23.94 -31.29
CA ALA A 45 -17.59 -22.48 -31.07
C ALA A 45 -19.12 -22.21 -30.83
N PRO A 46 -19.72 -21.05 -31.18
CA PRO A 46 -19.78 -19.76 -30.49
C PRO A 46 -21.17 -19.46 -29.89
N GLY A 47 -21.24 -18.56 -28.89
CA GLY A 47 -22.50 -18.05 -28.33
C GLY A 47 -22.40 -16.55 -28.03
N THR A 48 -23.34 -15.80 -28.60
CA THR A 48 -23.54 -14.34 -28.59
C THR A 48 -23.86 -13.76 -27.19
N PRO A 49 -23.84 -12.42 -27.01
CA PRO A 49 -23.57 -11.76 -25.74
C PRO A 49 -24.78 -11.72 -24.81
N THR A 50 -24.52 -11.84 -23.51
CA THR A 50 -25.44 -11.41 -22.46
C THR A 50 -24.82 -10.25 -21.71
N ASP A 51 -25.38 -9.06 -21.95
CA ASP A 51 -25.45 -8.00 -20.95
C ASP A 51 -26.04 -8.56 -19.66
N GLY A 52 -25.38 -8.26 -18.55
CA GLY A 52 -25.79 -8.74 -17.23
C GLY A 52 -24.89 -8.15 -16.16
N GLY A 53 -25.01 -6.84 -15.93
CA GLY A 53 -24.40 -6.21 -14.77
C GLY A 53 -24.91 -6.83 -13.45
N LYS A 54 -24.06 -6.79 -12.42
CA LYS A 54 -24.47 -6.63 -11.01
C LYS A 54 -23.25 -6.35 -10.15
N GLY A 55 -23.43 -5.38 -9.25
CA GLY A 55 -22.39 -4.78 -8.44
C GLY A 55 -21.65 -5.78 -7.55
N GLY A 56 -20.33 -5.63 -7.53
CA GLY A 56 -19.47 -6.25 -6.54
C GLY A 56 -19.54 -5.46 -5.24
N GLY A 57 -20.12 -6.07 -4.20
CA GLY A 57 -19.76 -5.79 -2.82
C GLY A 57 -18.32 -6.25 -2.53
N PRO A 58 -17.75 -5.93 -1.36
CA PRO A 58 -16.32 -6.09 -1.08
C PRO A 58 -15.98 -7.56 -0.86
N GLY A 59 -15.57 -8.23 -1.93
CA GLY A 59 -15.20 -9.64 -1.91
C GLY A 59 -14.92 -10.13 -3.32
N GLY A 60 -14.04 -9.43 -4.04
CA GLY A 60 -13.45 -9.99 -5.25
C GLY A 60 -12.52 -11.14 -4.89
N ASP A 61 -12.39 -12.13 -5.78
CA ASP A 61 -11.35 -13.15 -5.67
C ASP A 61 -9.99 -12.45 -5.53
N ALA A 62 -9.31 -12.66 -4.40
CA ALA A 62 -8.04 -12.02 -4.06
C ALA A 62 -6.92 -12.29 -5.10
N SER A 63 -7.13 -13.28 -5.97
CA SER A 63 -6.22 -13.62 -7.06
C SER A 63 -6.33 -12.70 -8.28
N VAL A 64 -7.41 -11.91 -8.41
CA VAL A 64 -7.56 -10.92 -9.49
C VAL A 64 -7.10 -9.54 -8.97
N PRO A 65 -6.09 -8.92 -9.61
CA PRO A 65 -5.66 -7.57 -9.24
C PRO A 65 -6.82 -6.58 -9.34
N LEU A 66 -6.96 -5.69 -8.36
CA LEU A 66 -7.92 -4.59 -8.42
C LEU A 66 -7.72 -3.74 -9.67
N THR A 67 -8.83 -3.40 -10.32
CA THR A 67 -8.88 -2.45 -11.43
C THR A 67 -8.59 -1.03 -10.94
N ALA A 68 -8.22 -0.12 -11.85
CA ALA A 68 -7.97 1.28 -11.48
C ALA A 68 -9.15 1.96 -10.72
N PRO A 69 -10.42 1.80 -11.12
CA PRO A 69 -11.55 2.38 -10.37
C PRO A 69 -11.75 1.76 -8.98
N GLU A 70 -11.44 0.48 -8.80
CA GLU A 70 -11.49 -0.18 -7.48
C GLU A 70 -10.38 0.32 -6.58
N LEU A 71 -9.17 0.48 -7.12
CA LEU A 71 -8.02 1.01 -6.41
C LEU A 71 -8.26 2.46 -5.98
N GLU A 72 -8.86 3.28 -6.84
CA GLU A 72 -9.20 4.67 -6.52
C GLU A 72 -10.22 4.78 -5.39
N ARG A 73 -11.18 3.83 -5.30
CA ARG A 73 -12.12 3.76 -4.18
C ARG A 73 -11.49 3.28 -2.87
N ALA A 74 -10.44 2.46 -2.96
CA ALA A 74 -9.69 1.96 -1.81
C ALA A 74 -8.58 2.93 -1.35
N ALA A 75 -8.23 3.91 -2.18
CA ALA A 75 -7.21 4.89 -1.86
C ALA A 75 -7.61 5.77 -0.67
N LEU A 76 -6.60 6.22 0.08
CA LEU A 76 -6.79 7.10 1.23
C LEU A 76 -7.56 8.37 0.85
N THR A 77 -8.43 8.77 1.77
CA THR A 77 -9.22 10.00 1.75
C THR A 77 -9.01 10.78 3.04
N THR A 78 -9.41 12.05 3.06
CA THR A 78 -9.37 12.89 4.27
C THR A 78 -10.16 12.31 5.44
N LYS A 79 -11.13 11.41 5.19
CA LYS A 79 -11.91 10.78 6.25
C LYS A 79 -11.13 9.69 7.00
N ASP A 80 -10.10 9.12 6.36
CA ASP A 80 -9.32 8.01 6.91
C ASP A 80 -8.21 8.50 7.84
N LEU A 81 -7.79 9.76 7.71
CA LEU A 81 -6.66 10.35 8.41
C LEU A 81 -7.03 11.69 9.03
N THR A 82 -7.35 11.67 10.33
CA THR A 82 -7.56 12.92 11.09
C THR A 82 -6.23 13.67 11.22
N GLY A 83 -6.25 15.00 11.11
CA GLY A 83 -5.04 15.82 11.18
C GLY A 83 -4.25 15.90 9.86
N PHE A 84 -4.74 15.30 8.77
CA PHE A 84 -4.11 15.38 7.46
C PHE A 84 -5.08 15.90 6.40
N GLN A 85 -4.55 16.69 5.46
CA GLN A 85 -5.21 16.95 4.19
C GLN A 85 -4.71 15.94 3.16
N VAL A 86 -5.63 15.36 2.38
CA VAL A 86 -5.32 14.38 1.34
C VAL A 86 -5.55 14.99 -0.04
N SER A 87 -4.53 14.99 -0.88
CA SER A 87 -4.60 15.38 -2.30
C SER A 87 -4.50 14.17 -3.22
N THR A 88 -5.16 14.24 -4.37
CA THR A 88 -4.97 13.27 -5.46
C THR A 88 -3.58 13.45 -6.08
N GLY A 89 -2.93 12.33 -6.43
CA GLY A 89 -1.56 12.37 -6.92
C GLY A 89 -0.55 12.46 -5.78
N LYS A 90 0.74 12.51 -6.09
CA LYS A 90 1.80 12.59 -5.09
C LYS A 90 1.82 13.96 -4.39
N SER A 91 2.41 13.99 -3.20
CA SER A 91 2.69 15.26 -2.53
C SER A 91 3.54 16.16 -3.43
N ALA A 92 3.21 17.45 -3.50
CA ALA A 92 4.01 18.45 -4.22
C ALA A 92 5.42 18.60 -3.63
N LEU A 93 5.63 18.14 -2.39
CA LEU A 93 6.92 18.12 -1.71
C LEU A 93 7.71 16.82 -1.96
N ALA A 94 7.13 15.84 -2.65
CA ALA A 94 7.80 14.60 -2.95
C ALA A 94 8.96 14.83 -3.92
N ALA A 95 10.13 14.29 -3.59
CA ALA A 95 11.23 14.29 -4.53
C ALA A 95 10.87 13.47 -5.78
N SER A 96 11.18 14.01 -6.95
CA SER A 96 11.03 13.27 -8.21
C SER A 96 12.24 12.37 -8.45
N GLY A 97 12.02 11.21 -9.05
CA GLY A 97 13.08 10.31 -9.50
C GLY A 97 13.17 9.02 -8.68
N GLN A 98 14.20 8.23 -8.98
CA GLN A 98 14.40 6.90 -8.40
C GLN A 98 15.73 6.87 -7.64
N PRO A 99 15.72 6.71 -6.31
CA PRO A 99 16.93 6.57 -5.54
C PRO A 99 17.70 5.30 -5.95
N THR A 100 19.02 5.36 -5.90
CA THR A 100 19.89 4.19 -6.04
C THR A 100 20.49 3.84 -4.69
N ALA A 101 20.47 2.55 -4.34
CA ALA A 101 21.19 2.04 -3.18
C ALA A 101 22.68 1.80 -3.50
N ASP A 102 23.58 2.12 -2.55
CA ASP A 102 25.00 1.76 -2.56
C ASP A 102 25.21 0.23 -2.58
N LYS A 103 24.29 -0.50 -1.96
CA LYS A 103 24.27 -1.95 -1.87
C LYS A 103 23.16 -2.51 -2.74
N ALA A 104 23.51 -3.38 -3.70
CA ALA A 104 22.55 -4.00 -4.60
C ALA A 104 21.39 -4.72 -3.88
N ARG A 105 21.66 -5.37 -2.75
CA ARG A 105 20.64 -6.06 -1.94
C ARG A 105 19.63 -5.12 -1.25
N CYS A 106 19.95 -3.83 -1.13
CA CYS A 106 19.07 -2.81 -0.55
C CYS A 106 18.25 -2.08 -1.62
N ARG A 107 18.44 -2.44 -2.90
CA ARG A 107 17.71 -1.86 -4.03
C ARG A 107 16.19 -1.87 -3.83
N PRO A 108 15.54 -2.95 -3.34
CA PRO A 108 14.09 -2.92 -3.11
C PRO A 108 13.64 -1.81 -2.14
N LEU A 109 14.45 -1.47 -1.13
CA LEU A 109 14.15 -0.40 -0.19
C LEU A 109 14.34 0.98 -0.83
N ALA A 110 15.43 1.17 -1.58
CA ALA A 110 15.65 2.41 -2.33
C ALA A 110 14.54 2.63 -3.36
N ASP A 111 14.09 1.56 -4.00
CA ASP A 111 13.03 1.65 -4.99
C ASP A 111 11.70 2.05 -4.35
N ALA A 112 11.36 1.46 -3.19
CA ALA A 112 10.17 1.81 -2.42
C ALA A 112 10.07 3.29 -2.04
N MET A 113 11.21 3.98 -1.90
CA MET A 113 11.26 5.42 -1.62
C MET A 113 11.05 6.30 -2.87
N GLY A 114 11.24 5.73 -4.05
CA GLY A 114 11.25 6.46 -5.31
C GLY A 114 9.86 6.78 -5.86
N ALA A 115 9.86 7.49 -6.98
CA ALA A 115 8.63 7.82 -7.70
C ALA A 115 8.02 6.59 -8.41
N ALA A 116 8.75 5.51 -8.64
CA ALA A 116 8.21 4.31 -9.26
C ALA A 116 8.69 3.08 -8.47
N PRO A 117 8.01 2.72 -7.37
CA PRO A 117 8.53 1.73 -6.44
C PRO A 117 8.51 0.29 -6.97
N ASP A 118 7.68 -0.01 -7.98
CA ASP A 118 7.67 -1.31 -8.65
C ASP A 118 7.13 -1.20 -10.08
N GLY A 119 7.85 -1.79 -11.04
CA GLY A 119 7.43 -1.87 -12.45
C GLY A 119 6.42 -2.99 -12.76
N HIS A 120 6.14 -3.88 -11.81
CA HIS A 120 5.20 -4.99 -11.95
C HIS A 120 3.77 -4.64 -11.49
N ALA A 121 3.56 -3.47 -10.90
CA ALA A 121 2.24 -2.97 -10.56
C ALA A 121 1.35 -2.87 -11.79
N ARG A 122 0.10 -3.35 -11.70
CA ARG A 122 -0.91 -3.26 -12.77
C ARG A 122 -1.54 -1.88 -12.79
N HIS A 123 -1.88 -1.37 -11.63
CA HIS A 123 -2.38 -0.02 -11.42
C HIS A 123 -1.78 0.54 -10.14
N THR A 124 -1.57 1.86 -10.10
CA THR A 124 -1.12 2.58 -8.91
C THR A 124 -1.92 3.87 -8.80
N VAL A 125 -2.34 4.19 -7.58
CA VAL A 125 -2.97 5.46 -7.22
C VAL A 125 -2.14 6.12 -6.13
N ASP A 126 -1.84 7.40 -6.31
CA ASP A 126 -1.02 8.17 -5.38
C ASP A 126 -1.87 9.14 -4.57
N ARG A 127 -1.45 9.37 -3.32
CA ARG A 127 -2.00 10.36 -2.40
C ARG A 127 -0.90 11.16 -1.74
N GLY A 128 -1.02 12.49 -1.82
CA GLY A 128 -0.24 13.43 -1.04
C GLY A 128 -0.95 13.66 0.28
N LEU A 129 -0.23 13.50 1.38
CA LEU A 129 -0.74 13.72 2.73
C LEU A 129 0.03 14.90 3.32
N GLY A 130 -0.65 16.01 3.57
CA GLY A 130 -0.08 17.16 4.26
C GLY A 130 -0.57 17.22 5.70
N SER A 131 0.34 17.30 6.67
CA SER A 131 -0.06 17.46 8.07
C SER A 131 -0.71 18.84 8.27
N LEU A 132 -1.82 18.85 9.00
CA LEU A 132 -2.51 20.08 9.43
C LEU A 132 -1.91 20.63 10.73
N ASP A 133 -1.26 19.77 11.51
CA ASP A 133 -0.68 20.10 12.81
C ASP A 133 0.82 20.48 12.70
N ASP A 134 1.53 19.89 11.73
CA ASP A 134 2.97 20.09 11.51
C ASP A 134 3.23 20.65 10.11
N LEU A 135 3.30 21.98 10.02
CA LEU A 135 3.52 22.65 8.74
C LEU A 135 4.85 22.23 8.11
N GLY A 136 4.79 21.79 6.86
CA GLY A 136 5.95 21.31 6.10
C GLY A 136 6.17 19.79 6.17
N LEU A 137 5.48 19.08 7.06
CA LEU A 137 5.45 17.62 7.03
C LEU A 137 4.49 17.17 5.91
N ALA A 138 5.04 16.44 4.94
CA ALA A 138 4.23 15.79 3.93
C ALA A 138 4.72 14.39 3.59
N ILE A 139 3.77 13.52 3.27
CA ILE A 139 3.99 12.13 2.96
C ILE A 139 3.38 11.88 1.57
N SER A 140 4.04 11.05 0.76
CA SER A 140 3.42 10.46 -0.42
C SER A 140 3.12 9.00 -0.11
N ALA A 141 1.87 8.60 -0.32
CA ALA A 141 1.43 7.22 -0.23
C ALA A 141 0.99 6.74 -1.61
N SER A 142 1.41 5.53 -1.97
CA SER A 142 1.01 4.86 -3.20
C SER A 142 0.29 3.58 -2.84
N LEU A 143 -0.87 3.35 -3.45
CA LEU A 143 -1.59 2.09 -3.39
C LEU A 143 -1.53 1.44 -4.77
N SER A 144 -1.02 0.22 -4.84
CA SER A 144 -0.76 -0.49 -6.09
C SER A 144 -1.45 -1.84 -6.12
N SER A 145 -1.95 -2.25 -7.29
CA SER A 145 -2.52 -3.58 -7.50
C SER A 145 -1.54 -4.49 -8.25
N TYR A 146 -1.47 -5.75 -7.83
CA TYR A 146 -0.54 -6.75 -8.34
C TYR A 146 -1.28 -8.07 -8.59
N SER A 147 -0.68 -8.93 -9.41
CA SER A 147 -1.04 -10.36 -9.36
C SER A 147 -0.59 -10.92 -8.02
N GLU A 148 -1.25 -11.98 -7.54
CA GLU A 148 -0.87 -12.65 -6.28
C GLU A 148 0.61 -13.08 -6.28
N THR A 149 1.10 -13.59 -7.40
CA THR A 149 2.51 -14.01 -7.56
C THR A 149 3.46 -12.82 -7.48
N ASP A 150 3.14 -11.69 -8.12
CA ASP A 150 4.00 -10.51 -8.11
C ASP A 150 3.97 -9.81 -6.74
N ALA A 151 2.80 -9.75 -6.09
CA ALA A 151 2.66 -9.24 -4.72
C ALA A 151 3.55 -10.03 -3.74
N LYS A 152 3.50 -11.37 -3.82
CA LYS A 152 4.34 -12.22 -2.98
C LYS A 152 5.83 -11.96 -3.22
N LYS A 153 6.26 -11.90 -4.48
CA LYS A 153 7.67 -11.62 -4.81
C LYS A 153 8.13 -10.25 -4.31
N LEU A 154 7.27 -9.23 -4.41
CA LEU A 154 7.57 -7.88 -3.92
C LEU A 154 7.78 -7.92 -2.40
N MET A 155 6.84 -8.52 -1.65
CA MET A 155 6.94 -8.59 -0.19
C MET A 155 8.14 -9.42 0.26
N ASP A 156 8.34 -10.60 -0.32
CA ASP A 156 9.51 -11.46 -0.03
C ASP A 156 10.83 -10.69 -0.29
N GLY A 157 10.88 -9.89 -1.37
CA GLY A 157 12.04 -9.07 -1.72
C GLY A 157 12.29 -7.89 -0.77
N LEU A 158 11.22 -7.22 -0.32
CA LEU A 158 11.30 -6.15 0.67
C LEU A 158 11.76 -6.68 2.03
N GLU A 159 11.19 -7.81 2.49
CA GLU A 159 11.61 -8.48 3.73
C GLU A 159 13.09 -8.87 3.70
N ALA A 160 13.54 -9.52 2.62
CA ALA A 160 14.95 -9.88 2.45
C ALA A 160 15.87 -8.65 2.44
N ALA A 161 15.44 -7.54 1.85
CA ALA A 161 16.20 -6.29 1.86
C ALA A 161 16.24 -5.65 3.26
N LEU A 162 15.14 -5.68 4.02
CA LEU A 162 15.10 -5.23 5.42
C LEU A 162 16.07 -6.04 6.28
N ASP A 163 16.08 -7.37 6.14
CA ASP A 163 17.02 -8.23 6.88
C ASP A 163 18.48 -7.90 6.55
N ALA A 164 18.77 -7.68 5.27
CA ALA A 164 20.13 -7.46 4.79
C ALA A 164 20.65 -6.03 4.99
N CYS A 165 19.74 -5.07 5.22
CA CYS A 165 20.01 -3.64 5.19
C CYS A 165 19.41 -2.86 6.38
N GLY A 166 18.77 -3.52 7.34
CA GLY A 166 18.16 -2.88 8.51
C GLY A 166 19.15 -2.15 9.42
N GLY A 167 20.45 -2.45 9.30
CA GLY A 167 21.53 -1.68 9.92
C GLY A 167 21.93 -0.40 9.16
N GLY A 168 21.26 -0.08 8.05
CA GLY A 168 21.50 1.09 7.22
C GLY A 168 22.13 0.79 5.85
N PHE A 169 21.80 1.65 4.89
CA PHE A 169 22.37 1.71 3.54
C PHE A 169 22.29 3.15 3.03
N GLU A 170 23.13 3.50 2.06
CA GLU A 170 23.09 4.83 1.46
C GLU A 170 22.16 4.80 0.25
N ALA A 171 21.20 5.73 0.21
CA ALA A 171 20.33 5.94 -0.92
C ALA A 171 20.65 7.29 -1.56
N THR A 172 20.95 7.31 -2.85
CA THR A 172 21.29 8.55 -3.57
C THR A 172 20.24 8.88 -4.60
N LEU A 173 19.75 10.12 -4.62
CA LEU A 173 18.84 10.66 -5.64
C LEU A 173 19.48 11.90 -6.27
N ASP A 174 19.68 11.88 -7.59
CA ASP A 174 20.34 12.96 -8.34
C ASP A 174 21.71 13.38 -7.76
N GLY A 175 22.48 12.41 -7.24
CA GLY A 175 23.78 12.67 -6.61
C GLY A 175 23.71 13.28 -5.20
N ARG A 176 22.51 13.42 -4.62
CA ARG A 176 22.31 13.79 -3.21
C ARG A 176 21.97 12.56 -2.38
N GLY A 177 22.75 12.31 -1.34
CA GLY A 177 22.52 11.19 -0.43
C GLY A 177 21.39 11.46 0.57
N ALA A 178 20.66 10.41 0.90
CA ALA A 178 19.87 10.24 2.11
C ALA A 178 20.50 9.08 2.89
N SER A 179 20.83 9.33 4.17
CA SER A 179 21.55 8.42 5.06
C SER A 179 20.82 8.27 6.38
#